data_AF-A0A966TFK9-F1
#
_entry.id   AF-A0A966TFK9-F1
#
_cell.length_a   1.000
_cell.length_b   1.000
_cell.length_c   1.000
_cell.angle_alpha   90.00
_cell.angle_beta   90.00
_cell.angle_gamma   90.00
#
_symmetry.space_group_name_H-M   'P 1'
#
loop_
_entity.id
_entity.type
_entity.pdbx_description
1 polymer ?
#
loop_
_entity_poly.entity_id
_entity_poly.type
_entity_poly.pdbx_seq_one_letter_code
_entity_poly.pdbx_strand_id
1 'polypeptide(L)'
;MLSGAQIGRTQSFTFNCARDTLLPGCPANLCFTLKSLLPNPSRQAPTYTVNTSGQLPSCLLASSNPGVPGQPTTLIVDDRYSPAFAIGFPFVFFGTAYSNLVVSSNGYLTFDLTEANQPSHWNIINGGAPQDLPSTFYDRALIMGPYHDIDVGITTSPNRLISYQTDGLAPYRR
;
A
#
# COMPACT_ATOMS: atom_id res chain seq x y z
N MET A 1 45.78 13.27 -20.20
CA MET A 1 44.93 12.08 -20.00
C MET A 1 44.37 12.14 -18.60
N LEU A 2 43.07 12.43 -18.46
CA LEU A 2 42.25 12.10 -17.30
C LEU A 2 40.80 12.15 -17.81
N SER A 3 40.30 10.98 -18.19
CA SER A 3 38.91 10.75 -18.60
C SER A 3 38.03 10.77 -17.35
N GLY A 4 37.19 11.79 -17.22
CA GLY A 4 36.11 11.83 -16.24
C GLY A 4 34.98 10.90 -16.68
N ALA A 5 34.68 9.91 -15.85
CA ALA A 5 33.66 8.90 -16.07
C ALA A 5 32.25 9.52 -16.19
N GLN A 6 31.53 9.11 -17.23
CA GLN A 6 30.10 9.32 -17.38
C GLN A 6 29.38 8.29 -16.50
N ILE A 7 28.86 8.70 -15.34
CA ILE A 7 28.06 7.83 -14.46
C ILE A 7 26.70 8.48 -14.22
N GLY A 8 25.64 7.78 -14.68
CA GLY A 8 24.26 8.01 -14.28
C GLY A 8 23.48 9.04 -15.11
N ARG A 9 22.84 8.59 -16.19
CA ARG A 9 21.68 9.30 -16.75
C ARG A 9 20.51 9.17 -15.77
N THR A 10 20.47 10.02 -14.75
CA THR A 10 19.25 10.24 -13.96
C THR A 10 18.49 11.39 -14.61
N GLN A 11 17.30 11.12 -15.16
CA GLN A 11 16.36 12.20 -15.44
C GLN A 11 15.57 12.43 -14.15
N SER A 12 16.11 13.29 -13.29
CA SER A 12 15.31 13.93 -12.26
C SER A 12 14.26 14.78 -12.97
N PHE A 13 13.00 14.34 -13.02
CA PHE A 13 11.93 15.25 -13.40
C PHE A 13 11.54 16.04 -12.16
N THR A 14 11.99 17.29 -12.09
CA THR A 14 11.58 18.22 -11.04
C THR A 14 10.45 19.07 -11.61
N PHE A 15 9.27 19.04 -10.98
CA PHE A 15 8.26 20.07 -11.21
C PHE A 15 8.76 21.35 -10.57
N ASN A 16 9.49 22.15 -11.34
CA ASN A 16 9.80 23.51 -10.95
C ASN A 16 8.62 24.36 -11.43
N CYS A 17 7.71 24.73 -10.54
CA CYS A 17 6.72 25.79 -10.81
C CYS A 17 7.44 27.15 -10.82
N ALA A 18 8.44 27.31 -11.69
CA ALA A 18 8.86 28.63 -12.09
C ALA A 18 7.63 29.31 -12.70
N ARG A 19 7.39 30.56 -12.31
CA ARG A 19 6.20 31.35 -12.64
C ARG A 19 6.24 31.79 -14.12
N ASP A 20 6.36 30.84 -15.05
CA ASP A 20 6.68 31.09 -16.45
C ASP A 20 5.47 31.12 -17.38
N THR A 21 4.24 31.08 -16.85
CA THR A 21 3.03 31.22 -17.66
C THR A 21 2.17 32.36 -17.13
N LEU A 22 2.43 33.57 -17.63
CA LEU A 22 1.48 34.67 -17.60
C LEU A 22 0.40 34.39 -18.66
N LEU A 23 -0.84 34.15 -18.22
CA LEU A 23 -2.02 34.12 -19.08
C LEU A 23 -2.64 35.53 -19.09
N PRO A 24 -2.44 36.35 -20.13
CA PRO A 24 -3.01 37.68 -20.18
C PRO A 24 -4.53 37.57 -20.33
N GLY A 25 -5.30 38.19 -19.43
CA GLY A 25 -6.76 38.28 -19.55
C GLY A 25 -7.57 37.24 -18.75
N CYS A 26 -6.97 36.46 -17.85
CA CYS A 26 -7.75 35.62 -16.94
C CYS A 26 -8.49 36.50 -15.89
N PRO A 27 -9.82 36.36 -15.74
CA PRO A 27 -10.55 36.98 -14.63
C PRO A 27 -9.99 36.46 -13.29
N ALA A 28 -10.02 37.30 -12.24
CA ALA A 28 -9.43 37.01 -10.93
C ALA A 28 -9.94 35.71 -10.25
N ASN A 29 -11.05 35.14 -10.73
CA ASN A 29 -11.68 33.93 -10.18
C ASN A 29 -11.74 32.75 -11.18
N LEU A 30 -10.92 32.75 -12.24
CA LEU A 30 -10.88 31.66 -13.19
C LEU A 30 -9.93 30.55 -12.72
N CYS A 31 -10.48 29.40 -12.31
CA CYS A 31 -9.69 28.19 -12.08
C CYS A 31 -9.58 27.37 -13.38
N PHE A 32 -8.39 26.92 -13.75
CA PHE A 32 -8.19 25.95 -14.82
C PHE A 32 -7.35 24.78 -14.33
N THR A 33 -7.65 23.59 -14.86
CA THR A 33 -6.93 22.36 -14.52
C THR A 33 -5.73 22.18 -15.44
N LEU A 34 -4.53 22.21 -14.88
CA LEU A 34 -3.33 21.75 -15.58
C LEU A 34 -3.31 20.21 -15.58
N LYS A 35 -3.17 19.61 -16.77
CA LYS A 35 -2.95 18.17 -16.92
C LYS A 35 -1.55 17.97 -17.47
N SER A 36 -0.74 17.16 -16.80
CA SER A 36 0.53 16.67 -17.33
C SER A 36 0.49 15.15 -17.44
N LEU A 37 1.10 14.61 -18.49
CA LEU A 37 1.35 13.17 -18.57
C LEU A 37 2.59 12.86 -17.75
N LEU A 38 2.46 11.92 -16.81
CA LEU A 38 3.63 11.36 -16.13
C LEU A 38 4.29 10.36 -17.09
N PRO A 39 5.57 10.54 -17.46
CA PRO A 39 6.26 9.55 -18.26
C PRO A 39 6.32 8.23 -17.48
N ASN A 40 6.06 7.11 -18.16
CA ASN A 40 6.12 5.80 -17.53
C ASN A 40 7.60 5.37 -17.37
N PRO A 41 8.16 5.39 -16.15
CA PRO A 41 9.57 5.09 -15.96
C PRO A 41 9.92 3.63 -16.29
N SER A 42 8.96 2.70 -16.17
CA SER A 42 9.18 1.27 -16.47
C SER A 42 9.36 0.98 -17.96
N ARG A 43 9.01 1.92 -18.84
CA ARG A 43 9.25 1.82 -20.30
C ARG A 43 10.57 2.45 -20.74
N GLN A 44 11.26 3.18 -19.88
CA GLN A 44 12.44 3.98 -20.25
C GLN A 44 13.76 3.36 -19.78
N ALA A 45 13.74 2.57 -18.70
CA ALA A 45 14.92 1.87 -18.19
C ALA A 45 14.51 0.56 -17.50
N PRO A 46 15.40 -0.46 -17.49
CA PRO A 46 15.17 -1.71 -16.74
C PRO A 46 15.20 -1.50 -15.22
N THR A 47 15.74 -0.37 -14.76
CA THR A 47 15.75 0.05 -13.36
C THR A 47 15.34 1.51 -13.23
N TYR A 48 14.52 1.82 -12.23
CA TYR A 48 14.12 3.18 -11.89
C TYR A 48 14.06 3.31 -10.36
N THR A 49 14.31 4.51 -9.84
CA THR A 49 14.10 4.84 -8.43
C THR A 49 13.01 5.89 -8.31
N VAL A 50 11.99 5.61 -7.51
CA VAL A 50 10.94 6.58 -7.20
C VAL A 50 11.37 7.34 -5.95
N ASN A 51 11.93 8.54 -6.15
CA ASN A 51 12.22 9.44 -5.05
C ASN A 51 10.91 10.12 -4.63
N THR A 52 10.38 9.76 -3.46
CA THR A 52 9.22 10.44 -2.89
C THR A 52 9.66 11.80 -2.35
N SER A 53 9.07 12.88 -2.85
CA SER A 53 9.28 14.21 -2.23
C SER A 53 8.74 14.17 -0.80
N GLY A 54 9.59 14.54 0.18
CA GLY A 54 9.21 14.69 1.58
C GLY A 54 8.32 15.92 1.84
N GLN A 55 7.90 16.64 0.81
CA GLN A 55 6.96 17.75 0.96
C GLN A 55 5.53 17.24 1.09
N LEU A 56 4.92 17.56 2.22
CA LEU A 56 3.48 17.39 2.45
C LEU A 56 2.73 18.63 1.91
N PRO A 57 1.60 18.45 1.22
CA PRO A 57 0.95 17.18 0.85
C PRO A 57 1.52 16.61 -0.46
N SER A 58 1.85 15.31 -0.46
CA SER A 58 2.28 14.59 -1.67
C SER A 58 1.15 13.69 -2.17
N CYS A 59 0.84 13.80 -3.47
CA CYS A 59 -0.15 12.94 -4.14
C CYS A 59 0.37 11.53 -4.44
N LEU A 60 1.66 11.27 -4.19
CA LEU A 60 2.25 9.96 -4.40
C LEU A 60 2.14 9.12 -3.12
N LEU A 61 1.79 7.85 -3.27
CA LEU A 61 1.99 6.86 -2.21
C LEU A 61 3.48 6.84 -1.91
N ALA A 62 3.83 7.07 -0.64
CA ALA A 62 5.20 6.88 -0.21
C ALA A 62 5.52 5.41 -0.43
N SER A 63 6.60 5.10 -1.16
CA SER A 63 7.05 3.73 -1.29
C SER A 63 7.47 3.25 0.08
N SER A 64 6.67 2.39 0.72
CA SER A 64 7.07 1.69 1.93
C SER A 64 8.16 0.70 1.54
N ASN A 65 9.41 0.97 1.93
CA ASN A 65 10.50 0.01 1.74
C ASN A 65 10.21 -1.22 2.62
N PRO A 66 10.06 -2.43 2.06
CA PRO A 66 9.78 -3.64 2.85
C PRO A 66 10.86 -3.95 3.89
N GLY A 67 12.06 -3.40 3.75
CA GLY A 67 13.15 -3.52 4.72
C GLY A 67 13.10 -2.52 5.87
N VAL A 68 12.18 -1.54 5.86
CA VAL A 68 11.94 -0.65 7.00
C VAL A 68 10.95 -1.34 7.94
N PRO A 69 11.29 -1.58 9.22
CA PRO A 69 10.40 -2.31 10.11
C PRO A 69 9.15 -1.49 10.42
N GLY A 70 7.99 -1.95 9.93
CA GLY A 70 6.70 -1.55 10.48
C GLY A 70 6.47 -2.18 11.86
N GLN A 71 5.34 -1.86 12.49
CA GLN A 71 4.89 -2.55 13.70
C GLN A 71 4.54 -4.00 13.35
N PRO A 72 5.10 -5.00 14.04
CA PRO A 72 4.86 -6.41 13.74
C PRO A 72 3.44 -6.82 14.15
N THR A 73 2.78 -7.63 13.31
CA THR A 73 1.50 -8.28 13.66
C THR A 73 1.66 -9.45 14.63
N THR A 74 2.91 -9.86 14.92
CA THR A 74 3.27 -11.06 15.72
C THR A 74 2.84 -12.39 15.13
N LEU A 75 2.33 -12.41 13.90
CA LEU A 75 2.00 -13.63 13.17
C LEU A 75 3.26 -14.44 12.84
N ILE A 76 3.34 -15.62 13.43
CA ILE A 76 4.40 -16.62 13.21
C ILE A 76 3.83 -18.02 12.99
N VAL A 77 2.51 -18.14 13.01
CA VAL A 77 1.77 -19.40 12.86
C VAL A 77 1.06 -19.33 11.53
N ASP A 78 1.16 -20.42 10.79
CA ASP A 78 0.47 -20.61 9.53
C ASP A 78 -1.06 -20.60 9.71
N ASP A 79 -1.77 -20.19 8.67
CA ASP A 79 -3.24 -20.13 8.64
C ASP A 79 -3.85 -19.48 9.89
N ARG A 80 -3.40 -18.26 10.21
CA ARG A 80 -3.77 -17.57 11.44
C ARG A 80 -4.05 -16.09 11.23
N TYR A 81 -5.10 -15.62 11.90
CA TYR A 81 -5.35 -14.20 12.07
C TYR A 81 -4.55 -13.61 13.24
N SER A 82 -4.11 -12.36 13.08
CA SER A 82 -3.45 -11.62 14.13
C SER A 82 -4.40 -11.35 15.31
N PRO A 83 -3.87 -10.92 16.47
CA PRO A 83 -4.68 -10.16 17.42
C PRO A 83 -5.30 -8.94 16.73
N ALA A 84 -6.45 -8.48 17.23
CA ALA A 84 -7.04 -7.23 16.76
C ALA A 84 -6.15 -6.05 17.16
N PHE A 85 -5.95 -5.11 16.24
CA PHE A 85 -5.22 -3.87 16.52
C PHE A 85 -5.97 -2.66 16.01
N ALA A 86 -5.68 -1.50 16.60
CA ALA A 86 -6.35 -0.25 16.26
C ALA A 86 -5.75 0.36 14.99
N ILE A 87 -6.63 0.82 14.08
CA ILE A 87 -6.26 1.53 12.85
C ILE A 87 -5.74 2.95 13.17
N GLY A 88 -6.20 3.52 14.29
CA GLY A 88 -5.84 4.87 14.74
C GLY A 88 -6.69 5.98 14.12
N PHE A 89 -7.64 5.65 13.24
CA PHE A 89 -8.65 6.54 12.68
C PHE A 89 -9.86 5.72 12.19
N PRO A 90 -11.07 6.33 12.04
CA PRO A 90 -12.22 5.62 11.48
C PRO A 90 -11.98 5.32 9.99
N PHE A 91 -11.95 4.04 9.66
CA PHE A 91 -11.89 3.55 8.29
C PHE A 91 -13.28 3.13 7.84
N VAL A 92 -13.80 3.74 6.77
CA VAL A 92 -15.14 3.43 6.26
C VAL A 92 -15.05 2.37 5.16
N PHE A 93 -15.64 1.21 5.42
CA PHE A 93 -15.72 0.10 4.46
C PHE A 93 -17.19 -0.24 4.20
N PHE A 94 -17.62 -0.13 2.93
CA PHE A 94 -19.03 -0.29 2.51
C PHE A 94 -20.05 0.45 3.40
N GLY A 95 -19.73 1.69 3.81
CA GLY A 95 -20.62 2.54 4.60
C GLY A 95 -20.56 2.32 6.12
N THR A 96 -19.84 1.30 6.59
CA THR A 96 -19.62 1.03 8.02
C THR A 96 -18.26 1.55 8.44
N ALA A 97 -18.21 2.32 9.53
CA ALA A 97 -16.95 2.80 10.11
C ALA A 97 -16.36 1.75 11.05
N TYR A 98 -15.09 1.41 10.84
CA TYR A 98 -14.30 0.49 11.65
C TYR A 98 -13.10 1.22 12.26
N SER A 99 -12.76 0.89 13.51
CA SER A 99 -11.59 1.45 14.21
C SER A 99 -10.48 0.43 14.41
N ASN A 100 -10.76 -0.84 14.12
CA ASN A 100 -9.92 -1.99 14.38
C ASN A 100 -10.04 -2.97 13.22
N LEU A 101 -9.00 -3.78 13.04
CA LEU A 101 -8.99 -4.87 12.07
C LEU A 101 -8.11 -6.02 12.58
N VAL A 102 -8.19 -7.14 11.88
CA VAL A 102 -7.27 -8.28 12.03
C VAL A 102 -6.69 -8.62 10.66
N VAL A 103 -5.44 -9.10 10.63
CA VAL A 103 -4.72 -9.45 9.40
C VAL A 103 -4.49 -10.94 9.35
N SER A 104 -4.63 -11.53 8.17
CA SER A 104 -4.38 -12.94 7.89
C SER A 104 -2.92 -13.17 7.50
N SER A 105 -2.35 -14.31 7.89
CA SER A 105 -1.06 -14.82 7.36
C SER A 105 -1.05 -14.95 5.83
N ASN A 106 -2.23 -15.14 5.23
CA ASN A 106 -2.45 -15.44 3.82
C ASN A 106 -2.71 -14.20 2.95
N GLY A 107 -2.32 -13.01 3.39
CA GLY A 107 -2.24 -11.81 2.53
C GLY A 107 -3.54 -11.01 2.37
N TYR A 108 -4.44 -11.09 3.35
CA TYR A 108 -5.68 -10.32 3.38
C TYR A 108 -6.04 -9.88 4.80
N LEU A 109 -7.07 -9.04 4.95
CA LEU A 109 -7.51 -8.55 6.26
C LEU A 109 -9.03 -8.47 6.35
N THR A 110 -9.55 -8.55 7.56
CA THR A 110 -10.98 -8.37 7.85
C THR A 110 -11.21 -7.37 8.98
N PHE A 111 -12.34 -6.68 8.90
CA PHE A 111 -12.86 -5.86 10.00
C PHE A 111 -13.75 -6.65 10.97
N ASP A 112 -14.00 -7.94 10.72
CA ASP A 112 -14.71 -8.82 11.64
C ASP A 112 -13.77 -9.27 12.77
N LEU A 113 -13.95 -8.67 13.95
CA LEU A 113 -13.06 -8.92 15.09
C LEU A 113 -13.30 -10.28 15.75
N THR A 114 -14.35 -11.01 15.37
CA THR A 114 -14.53 -12.41 15.84
C THR A 114 -13.42 -13.32 15.35
N GLU A 115 -12.76 -12.95 14.25
CA GLU A 115 -11.65 -13.69 13.67
C GLU A 115 -10.31 -13.48 14.40
N ALA A 116 -10.26 -12.60 15.42
CA ALA A 116 -9.02 -12.35 16.16
C ALA A 116 -8.43 -13.64 16.77
N ASN A 117 -7.19 -13.95 16.40
CA ASN A 117 -6.45 -15.18 16.76
C ASN A 117 -7.08 -16.49 16.26
N GLN A 118 -8.14 -16.44 15.44
CA GLN A 118 -8.78 -17.61 14.87
C GLN A 118 -8.01 -18.15 13.66
N PRO A 119 -8.25 -19.42 13.28
CA PRO A 119 -7.73 -19.95 12.03
C PRO A 119 -8.12 -19.04 10.86
N SER A 120 -7.16 -18.72 10.02
CA SER A 120 -7.39 -17.98 8.79
C SER A 120 -7.59 -18.95 7.64
N HIS A 121 -8.39 -18.57 6.65
CA HIS A 121 -8.69 -19.41 5.51
C HIS A 121 -7.55 -19.40 4.46
N TRP A 122 -7.28 -20.55 3.83
CA TRP A 122 -6.18 -20.73 2.85
C TRP A 122 -6.64 -21.28 1.50
N ASN A 123 -7.80 -21.95 1.47
CA ASN A 123 -8.21 -22.74 0.33
C ASN A 123 -9.15 -21.96 -0.60
N ILE A 124 -8.88 -21.90 -1.90
CA ILE A 124 -9.79 -21.25 -2.86
C ILE A 124 -10.86 -22.23 -3.36
N ILE A 125 -10.63 -23.54 -3.23
CA ILE A 125 -11.47 -24.60 -3.80
C ILE A 125 -12.39 -25.18 -2.72
N ASN A 126 -13.69 -25.04 -2.92
CA ASN A 126 -14.72 -25.71 -2.10
C ASN A 126 -15.43 -26.77 -2.94
N GLY A 127 -15.42 -28.03 -2.49
CA GLY A 127 -16.08 -29.13 -3.20
C GLY A 127 -15.56 -29.37 -4.63
N GLY A 128 -14.31 -29.03 -4.91
CA GLY A 128 -13.68 -29.19 -6.23
C GLY A 128 -13.86 -28.01 -7.20
N ALA A 129 -14.52 -26.92 -6.78
CA ALA A 129 -14.67 -25.71 -7.57
C ALA A 129 -14.18 -24.45 -6.83
N PRO A 130 -13.52 -23.51 -7.52
CA PRO A 130 -13.27 -22.17 -6.98
C PRO A 130 -14.58 -21.50 -6.57
N GLN A 131 -14.53 -20.66 -5.53
CA GLN A 131 -15.68 -19.89 -5.07
C GLN A 131 -15.55 -18.42 -5.46
N ASP A 132 -16.64 -17.83 -5.96
CA ASP A 132 -16.68 -16.41 -6.31
C ASP A 132 -17.00 -15.53 -5.09
N LEU A 133 -16.57 -14.27 -5.13
CA LEU A 133 -16.94 -13.22 -4.18
C LEU A 133 -18.21 -12.49 -4.67
N PRO A 134 -19.20 -12.22 -3.80
CA PRO A 134 -19.27 -12.59 -2.38
C PRO A 134 -19.70 -14.05 -2.17
N SER A 135 -19.14 -14.70 -1.16
CA SER A 135 -19.52 -16.06 -0.74
C SER A 135 -19.43 -16.21 0.77
N THR A 136 -20.27 -17.07 1.34
CA THR A 136 -20.20 -17.45 2.77
C THR A 136 -19.04 -18.38 3.08
N PHE A 137 -18.29 -18.80 2.06
CA PHE A 137 -17.08 -19.60 2.21
C PHE A 137 -15.90 -18.77 2.71
N TYR A 138 -15.90 -17.46 2.43
CA TYR A 138 -14.86 -16.53 2.87
C TYR A 138 -15.36 -15.66 4.01
N ASP A 139 -14.42 -15.14 4.79
CA ASP A 139 -14.72 -14.22 5.87
C ASP A 139 -15.38 -12.94 5.36
N ARG A 140 -16.21 -12.33 6.21
CA ARG A 140 -16.93 -11.10 5.85
C ARG A 140 -16.04 -9.87 6.04
N ALA A 141 -16.53 -8.71 5.59
CA ALA A 141 -15.87 -7.41 5.79
C ALA A 141 -14.39 -7.43 5.39
N LEU A 142 -14.11 -8.06 4.25
CA LEU A 142 -12.78 -8.52 3.86
C LEU A 142 -12.17 -7.60 2.79
N ILE A 143 -10.89 -7.27 2.95
CA ILE A 143 -10.06 -6.66 1.91
C ILE A 143 -8.98 -7.67 1.54
N MET A 144 -9.07 -8.17 0.31
CA MET A 144 -8.10 -9.12 -0.24
C MET A 144 -6.92 -8.38 -0.88
N GLY A 145 -5.72 -8.63 -0.39
CA GLY A 145 -4.48 -8.33 -1.10
C GLY A 145 -4.11 -9.49 -2.03
N PRO A 146 -2.84 -9.91 -2.10
CA PRO A 146 -2.45 -11.17 -2.71
C PRO A 146 -2.89 -12.32 -1.81
N TYR A 147 -4.14 -12.79 -1.97
CA TYR A 147 -4.62 -13.96 -1.24
C TYR A 147 -3.90 -15.21 -1.70
N HIS A 148 -2.94 -15.68 -0.91
CA HIS A 148 -2.14 -16.87 -1.17
C HIS A 148 -1.94 -17.65 0.12
N ASP A 149 -1.82 -18.97 -0.02
CA ASP A 149 -1.39 -19.88 1.04
C ASP A 149 0.10 -19.61 1.35
N ILE A 150 0.36 -18.77 2.35
CA ILE A 150 1.71 -18.34 2.73
C ILE A 150 2.02 -18.90 4.12
N ASP A 151 2.88 -19.92 4.14
CA ASP A 151 3.38 -20.48 5.40
C ASP A 151 4.44 -19.55 6.03
N VAL A 152 3.97 -18.68 6.93
CA VAL A 152 4.79 -17.78 7.76
C VAL A 152 5.52 -18.50 8.91
N GLY A 153 5.21 -19.77 9.15
CA GLY A 153 5.87 -20.64 10.11
C GLY A 153 7.26 -21.08 9.66
N ILE A 154 7.51 -21.14 8.34
CA ILE A 154 8.82 -21.54 7.79
C ILE A 154 9.91 -20.50 8.09
N THR A 155 11.02 -20.96 8.65
CA THR A 155 12.13 -20.10 9.14
C THR A 155 13.27 -19.93 8.13
N THR A 156 13.03 -20.16 6.85
CA THR A 156 14.08 -20.05 5.81
C THR A 156 14.41 -18.61 5.44
N SER A 157 13.52 -17.66 5.74
CA SER A 157 13.77 -16.22 5.60
C SER A 157 14.14 -15.59 6.94
N PRO A 158 15.25 -14.83 7.04
CA PRO A 158 15.71 -14.23 8.29
C PRO A 158 14.77 -13.12 8.81
N ASN A 159 13.93 -12.54 7.94
CA ASN A 159 13.07 -11.40 8.23
C ASN A 159 11.59 -11.71 7.96
N ARG A 160 11.10 -12.86 8.42
CA ARG A 160 9.69 -13.24 8.30
C ARG A 160 8.80 -12.28 9.10
N LEU A 161 8.18 -11.33 8.40
CA LEU A 161 7.40 -10.29 9.07
C LEU A 161 6.23 -9.82 8.23
N ILE A 162 5.03 -10.01 8.78
CA ILE A 162 3.86 -9.22 8.40
C ILE A 162 3.82 -8.03 9.34
N SER A 163 4.00 -6.82 8.79
CA SER A 163 4.01 -5.58 9.55
C SER A 163 3.07 -4.54 8.94
N TYR A 164 2.68 -3.57 9.76
CA TYR A 164 1.85 -2.45 9.36
C TYR A 164 2.45 -1.14 9.87
N GLN A 165 2.09 -0.05 9.24
CA GLN A 165 2.46 1.30 9.66
C GLN A 165 1.33 2.27 9.34
N THR A 166 1.31 3.41 10.03
CA THR A 166 0.41 4.51 9.71
C THR A 166 1.26 5.68 9.23
N ASP A 167 0.98 6.15 8.02
CA ASP A 167 1.68 7.25 7.38
C ASP A 167 0.79 8.49 7.29
N GLY A 168 1.40 9.68 7.38
CA GLY A 168 0.70 10.96 7.22
C GLY A 168 0.18 11.57 8.52
N LEU A 169 -0.58 12.67 8.39
CA LEU A 169 -1.18 13.43 9.49
C LEU A 169 -2.68 13.56 9.26
N ALA A 170 -3.48 13.74 10.32
CA ALA A 170 -4.91 13.98 10.16
C ALA A 170 -5.17 15.21 9.26
N PRO A 171 -6.18 15.17 8.38
CA PRO A 171 -7.12 14.06 8.14
C PRO A 171 -6.63 13.00 7.12
N TYR A 172 -5.42 13.16 6.57
CA TYR A 172 -4.87 12.35 5.47
C TYR A 172 -3.92 11.24 5.97
N ARG A 173 -4.34 10.48 6.98
CA ARG A 173 -3.60 9.28 7.42
C ARG A 173 -3.94 8.10 6.52
N ARG A 174 -2.98 7.21 6.34
CA ARG A 174 -3.14 5.98 5.57
C ARG A 174 -2.34 4.84 6.20
#